data_AF-A0A9J6GGS8-F1
#
_entry.id   AF-A0A9J6GGS8-F1
#
_cell.length_a   1.000
_cell.length_b   1.000
_cell.length_c   1.000
_cell.angle_alpha   90.00
_cell.angle_beta   90.00
_cell.angle_gamma   90.00
#
_symmetry.space_group_name_H-M   'P 1'
#
loop_
_entity.id
_entity.type
_entity.pdbx_description
1 polymer ?
#
loop_
_entity_poly.entity_id
_entity_poly.type
_entity_poly.pdbx_seq_one_letter_code
_entity_poly.pdbx_strand_id
1 'polypeptide(L)'
;MASTFLIENVPVVEGHALGRPVSVLRDTGSNTVIVRRDVGADDHVNGRMRKIVLLDGSIKNPPQATIQVDTPYLVGEVTALCMTNTTHDIVLGNLPGVRAPNVPDPCWVSTSCTDGEVTGCLNGIRPPDTLARIAAVAKAMNEDSIIF
;
A
#
# COMPACT_ATOMS: atom_id res chain seq x y z
N MET A 1 4.49 -14.57 18.77
CA MET A 1 5.50 -15.16 17.87
C MET A 1 5.32 -14.54 16.50
N ALA A 2 6.29 -13.74 16.05
CA ALA A 2 6.25 -13.20 14.69
C ALA A 2 6.63 -14.34 13.74
N SER A 3 5.64 -14.87 13.02
CA SER A 3 5.89 -15.84 11.96
C SER A 3 6.43 -15.08 10.76
N THR A 4 7.75 -14.90 10.69
CA THR A 4 8.42 -14.37 9.51
C THR A 4 8.30 -15.42 8.40
N PHE A 5 7.27 -15.31 7.57
CA PHE A 5 7.20 -16.06 6.34
C PHE A 5 8.32 -15.56 5.42
N LEU A 6 9.43 -16.29 5.36
CA LEU A 6 10.45 -16.13 4.33
C LEU A 6 9.84 -16.66 3.03
N ILE A 7 9.19 -15.81 2.25
CA ILE A 7 8.66 -16.18 0.95
C ILE A 7 9.65 -15.67 -0.11
N GLU A 8 10.50 -16.57 -0.59
CA GLU A 8 11.35 -16.30 -1.74
C GLU A 8 10.47 -15.93 -2.95
N ASN A 9 10.89 -14.93 -3.72
CA ASN A 9 10.19 -14.43 -4.92
C ASN A 9 8.86 -13.71 -4.67
N VAL A 10 8.57 -13.28 -3.44
CA VAL A 10 7.44 -12.38 -3.18
C VAL A 10 7.94 -10.93 -3.13
N PRO A 11 7.32 -10.01 -3.90
CA PRO A 11 7.75 -8.62 -4.02
C PRO A 11 7.36 -7.81 -2.77
N VAL A 12 8.08 -8.04 -1.67
CA VAL A 12 7.92 -7.35 -0.39
C VAL A 12 8.97 -6.27 -0.27
N VAL A 13 8.54 -5.05 0.04
CA VAL A 13 9.42 -3.89 0.32
C VAL A 13 9.00 -3.21 1.61
N GLU A 14 9.88 -2.37 2.14
CA GLU A 14 9.51 -1.44 3.21
C GLU A 14 8.78 -0.22 2.62
N GLY A 15 7.90 0.37 3.43
CA GLY A 15 7.16 1.57 3.10
C GLY A 15 6.69 2.28 4.36
N HIS A 16 5.87 3.32 4.16
CA HIS A 16 5.21 4.04 5.23
C HIS A 16 3.71 4.15 4.95
N ALA A 17 2.92 4.05 6.02
CA ALA A 17 1.50 4.34 5.98
C ALA A 17 1.06 4.95 7.29
N LEU A 18 0.24 6.01 7.20
CA LEU A 18 -0.23 6.75 8.37
C LEU A 18 0.93 7.17 9.32
N GLY A 19 2.08 7.53 8.74
CA GLY A 19 3.28 7.93 9.47
C GLY A 19 4.06 6.80 10.14
N ARG A 20 3.71 5.53 9.90
CA ARG A 20 4.37 4.35 10.49
C ARG A 20 5.14 3.55 9.45
N PRO A 21 6.32 2.99 9.79
CA PRO A 21 7.00 2.04 8.92
C PRO A 21 6.17 0.75 8.81
N VAL A 22 6.08 0.21 7.60
CA VAL A 22 5.22 -0.94 7.26
C VAL A 22 5.89 -1.85 6.23
N SER A 23 5.54 -3.13 6.27
CA SER A 23 5.82 -4.11 5.22
C SER A 23 4.78 -4.03 4.11
N VAL A 24 5.22 -3.92 2.86
CA VAL A 24 4.38 -3.71 1.69
C VAL A 24 4.56 -4.86 0.71
N LEU A 25 3.49 -5.62 0.52
CA LEU A 25 3.40 -6.67 -0.50
C LEU A 25 2.81 -6.09 -1.80
N ARG A 26 3.52 -6.22 -2.93
CA ARG A 26 2.93 -5.96 -4.25
C ARG A 26 2.24 -7.22 -4.80
N ASP A 27 0.92 -7.24 -4.82
CA ASP A 27 0.13 -8.41 -5.23
C ASP A 27 -0.59 -8.19 -6.56
N THR A 28 -0.10 -8.79 -7.65
CA THR A 28 -0.75 -8.72 -8.97
C THR A 28 -2.00 -9.59 -9.09
N GLY A 29 -2.27 -10.47 -8.12
CA GLY A 29 -3.50 -11.27 -8.03
C GLY A 29 -4.68 -10.52 -7.40
N SER A 30 -4.46 -9.29 -6.91
CA SER A 30 -5.47 -8.43 -6.31
C SER A 30 -5.69 -7.17 -7.14
N ASN A 31 -6.89 -6.58 -7.06
CA ASN A 31 -7.24 -5.28 -7.66
C ASN A 31 -7.56 -4.19 -6.62
N THR A 32 -7.18 -4.41 -5.35
CA THR A 32 -7.48 -3.48 -4.25
C THR A 32 -6.28 -3.26 -3.33
N VAL A 33 -6.36 -2.27 -2.43
CA VAL A 33 -5.43 -2.13 -1.31
C VAL A 33 -6.01 -2.81 -0.08
N ILE A 34 -5.22 -3.65 0.58
CA ILE A 34 -5.55 -4.16 1.93
C ILE A 34 -4.57 -3.52 2.90
N VAL A 35 -5.09 -3.05 4.04
CA VAL A 35 -4.29 -2.56 5.16
C VAL A 35 -4.62 -3.36 6.41
N ARG A 36 -3.58 -3.72 7.18
CA ARG A 36 -3.73 -4.38 8.47
C ARG A 36 -4.23 -3.37 9.50
N ARG A 37 -5.26 -3.74 10.26
CA ARG A 37 -5.92 -2.81 11.19
C ARG A 37 -5.01 -2.21 12.25
N ASP A 38 -4.02 -2.95 12.72
CA ASP A 38 -3.06 -2.53 13.75
C ASP A 38 -2.07 -1.44 13.29
N VAL A 39 -2.03 -1.13 11.99
CA VAL A 39 -1.32 0.03 11.44
C VAL A 39 -2.01 1.36 11.82
N GLY A 40 -3.21 1.31 12.41
CA GLY A 40 -4.00 2.49 12.80
C GLY A 40 -5.05 2.88 11.75
N ALA A 41 -5.40 1.97 10.84
CA ALA A 41 -6.36 2.23 9.78
C ALA A 41 -7.81 2.43 10.29
N ASP A 42 -8.12 1.95 11.50
CA ASP A 42 -9.46 2.05 12.09
C ASP A 42 -9.89 3.52 12.32
N ASP A 43 -8.95 4.42 12.63
CA ASP A 43 -9.21 5.87 12.78
C ASP A 43 -9.57 6.56 11.46
N HIS A 44 -9.35 5.87 10.34
CA HIS A 44 -9.55 6.37 8.97
C HIS A 44 -10.72 5.69 8.24
N VAL A 45 -11.50 4.86 8.94
CA VAL A 45 -12.65 4.15 8.37
C VAL A 45 -13.77 5.12 8.03
N ASN A 46 -14.33 5.00 6.82
CA ASN A 46 -15.37 5.90 6.30
C ASN A 46 -16.80 5.33 6.41
N GLY A 47 -16.98 4.27 7.20
CA GLY A 47 -18.26 3.61 7.46
C GLY A 47 -18.77 2.70 6.33
N ARG A 48 -18.09 2.65 5.18
CA ARG A 48 -18.46 1.76 4.08
C ARG A 48 -17.87 0.38 4.30
N MET A 49 -18.67 -0.64 4.01
CA MET A 49 -18.22 -2.02 3.93
C MET A 49 -18.07 -2.41 2.46
N ARG A 50 -17.13 -3.31 2.16
CA ARG A 50 -16.88 -3.81 0.81
C ARG A 50 -16.81 -5.33 0.83
N LYS A 51 -17.44 -5.95 -0.16
CA LYS A 51 -17.36 -7.40 -0.36
C LYS A 51 -16.03 -7.74 -1.02
N ILE A 52 -15.34 -8.73 -0.47
CA ILE A 52 -14.20 -9.37 -1.10
C ILE A 52 -14.46 -10.87 -1.17
N VAL A 53 -14.07 -11.47 -2.29
CA VAL A 53 -14.10 -12.93 -2.48
C VAL A 53 -12.66 -13.41 -2.51
N LEU A 54 -12.34 -14.37 -1.64
CA LEU A 54 -11.03 -15.00 -1.55
C LEU A 54 -10.93 -16.21 -2.49
N LEU A 55 -9.71 -16.66 -2.80
CA LEU A 55 -9.42 -17.80 -3.69
C LEU A 55 -10.19 -19.08 -3.33
N ASP A 56 -10.39 -19.32 -2.05
CA ASP A 56 -11.16 -20.48 -1.56
C ASP A 56 -12.68 -20.31 -1.69
N GLY A 57 -13.14 -19.20 -2.30
CA GLY A 57 -14.53 -18.81 -2.43
C GLY A 57 -15.11 -18.16 -1.18
N SER A 58 -14.33 -18.01 -0.09
CA SER A 58 -14.83 -17.37 1.13
C SER A 58 -15.06 -15.88 0.90
N ILE A 59 -16.11 -15.36 1.53
CA ILE A 59 -16.51 -13.96 1.39
C ILE A 59 -16.21 -13.24 2.69
N LYS A 60 -15.54 -12.09 2.60
CA LYS A 60 -15.37 -11.16 3.73
C LYS A 60 -15.95 -9.81 3.38
N ASN A 61 -16.35 -9.08 4.42
CA ASN A 61 -16.86 -7.72 4.30
C ASN A 61 -16.01 -6.76 5.15
N PRO A 62 -14.76 -6.46 4.78
CA PRO A 62 -13.95 -5.50 5.52
C PRO A 62 -14.49 -4.06 5.42
N PRO A 63 -14.29 -3.23 6.47
CA PRO A 63 -14.51 -1.80 6.38
C PRO A 63 -13.49 -1.14 5.45
N GLN A 64 -13.92 -0.06 4.82
CA GLN A 64 -13.12 0.76 3.93
C GLN A 64 -12.54 1.95 4.70
N ALA A 65 -11.26 2.22 4.51
CA ALA A 65 -10.57 3.39 5.02
C ALA A 65 -9.89 4.18 3.91
N THR A 66 -9.64 5.46 4.15
CA THR A 66 -8.82 6.31 3.28
C THR A 66 -7.51 6.59 3.99
N ILE A 67 -6.40 6.08 3.45
CA ILE A 67 -5.09 6.16 4.10
C ILE A 67 -4.06 6.81 3.19
N GLN A 68 -3.07 7.47 3.79
CA GLN A 68 -1.89 7.96 3.10
C GLN A 68 -0.84 6.84 3.07
N VAL A 69 -0.30 6.55 1.88
CA VAL A 69 0.79 5.60 1.67
C VAL A 69 1.98 6.30 1.03
N ASP A 70 3.17 5.93 1.47
CA ASP A 70 4.45 6.37 0.90
C ASP A 70 5.32 5.12 0.74
N THR A 71 5.36 4.57 -0.48
CA THR A 71 6.03 3.29 -0.76
C THR A 71 6.76 3.35 -2.11
N PRO A 72 7.76 2.48 -2.35
CA PRO A 72 8.40 2.37 -3.66
C PRO A 72 7.46 2.04 -4.82
N TYR A 73 6.27 1.49 -4.54
CA TYR A 73 5.29 1.12 -5.58
C TYR A 73 4.23 2.19 -5.83
N LEU A 74 3.90 2.99 -4.81
CA LEU A 74 2.86 4.01 -4.84
C LEU A 74 3.04 5.01 -3.69
N VAL A 75 2.86 6.29 -3.99
CA VAL A 75 2.82 7.39 -3.02
C VAL A 75 1.53 8.19 -3.22
N GLY A 76 0.80 8.46 -2.15
CA GLY A 76 -0.41 9.29 -2.14
C GLY A 76 -1.54 8.74 -1.29
N GLU A 77 -2.73 9.31 -1.46
CA GLU A 77 -3.95 8.86 -0.80
C GLU A 77 -4.58 7.67 -1.53
N VAL A 78 -4.93 6.61 -0.79
CA VAL A 78 -5.59 5.44 -1.34
C VAL A 78 -6.80 5.02 -0.52
N THR A 79 -7.75 4.41 -1.22
CA THR A 79 -8.82 3.67 -0.56
C THR A 79 -8.36 2.23 -0.28
N ALA A 80 -8.39 1.83 0.98
CA ALA A 80 -7.96 0.51 1.43
C ALA A 80 -9.04 -0.23 2.21
N LEU A 81 -8.95 -1.56 2.22
CA LEU A 81 -9.78 -2.46 2.99
C LEU A 81 -9.06 -2.90 4.26
N CYS A 82 -9.71 -2.69 5.40
CA CYS A 82 -9.14 -2.91 6.72
C CYS A 82 -9.36 -4.36 7.16
N MET A 83 -8.33 -5.18 7.08
CA MET A 83 -8.39 -6.60 7.43
C MET A 83 -7.52 -6.92 8.66
N THR A 84 -7.94 -7.94 9.40
CA THR A 84 -7.14 -8.54 10.47
C THR A 84 -6.41 -9.78 9.94
N ASN A 85 -5.29 -10.14 10.56
CA ASN A 85 -4.50 -11.34 10.27
C ASN A 85 -3.98 -11.42 8.82
N THR A 86 -3.58 -10.29 8.24
CA THR A 86 -2.85 -10.27 6.97
C THR A 86 -1.38 -10.62 7.18
N THR A 87 -0.74 -11.22 6.18
CA THR A 87 0.69 -11.59 6.24
C THR A 87 1.63 -10.38 6.24
N HIS A 88 1.17 -9.26 5.67
CA HIS A 88 1.90 -8.00 5.56
C HIS A 88 1.01 -6.86 6.03
N ASP A 89 1.63 -5.72 6.36
CA ASP A 89 0.93 -4.53 6.84
C ASP A 89 0.09 -3.89 5.73
N ILE A 90 0.63 -3.85 4.51
CA ILE A 90 -0.07 -3.38 3.32
C ILE A 90 0.06 -4.41 2.18
N VAL A 91 -1.05 -4.63 1.47
CA VAL A 91 -1.06 -5.34 0.18
C VAL A 91 -1.52 -4.36 -0.89
N LEU A 92 -0.68 -4.11 -1.89
CA LEU A 92 -0.98 -3.25 -3.04
C LEU A 92 -1.37 -4.10 -4.24
N GLY A 93 -2.64 -4.06 -4.60
CA GLY A 93 -3.19 -4.64 -5.82
C GLY A 93 -2.89 -3.84 -7.09
N ASN A 94 -3.48 -4.30 -8.20
CA ASN A 94 -3.47 -3.64 -9.49
C ASN A 94 -4.39 -2.40 -9.46
N LEU A 95 -3.82 -1.25 -9.15
CA LEU A 95 -4.50 0.04 -9.17
C LEU A 95 -3.80 0.99 -10.14
N PRO A 96 -4.52 1.96 -10.73
CA PRO A 96 -3.86 2.94 -11.59
C PRO A 96 -2.80 3.71 -10.78
N GLY A 97 -1.62 3.90 -11.38
CA GLY A 97 -0.47 4.55 -10.73
C GLY A 97 0.47 3.63 -9.93
N VAL A 98 0.06 2.40 -9.61
CA VAL A 98 0.92 1.42 -8.92
C VAL A 98 1.95 0.84 -9.88
N ARG A 99 3.23 0.82 -9.46
CA ARG A 99 4.33 0.25 -10.25
C ARG A 99 4.30 -1.28 -10.31
N ALA A 100 4.98 -1.85 -11.30
CA ALA A 100 5.11 -3.30 -11.46
C ALA A 100 5.96 -3.93 -10.34
N PRO A 101 5.72 -5.20 -9.97
CA PRO A 101 6.44 -5.88 -8.88
C PRO A 101 7.97 -5.82 -8.99
N ASN A 102 8.50 -5.99 -10.20
CA ASN A 102 9.92 -6.00 -10.51
C ASN A 102 10.49 -4.61 -10.83
N VAL A 103 9.69 -3.55 -10.73
CA VAL A 103 10.10 -2.16 -11.01
C VAL A 103 9.66 -1.24 -9.86
N PRO A 104 10.04 -1.52 -8.59
CA PRO A 104 9.90 -0.53 -7.53
C PRO A 104 10.69 0.73 -7.87
N ASP A 105 10.31 1.88 -7.32
CA ASP A 105 11.07 3.11 -7.49
C ASP A 105 12.45 3.00 -6.83
N PRO A 106 13.55 2.95 -7.61
CA PRO A 106 14.89 2.76 -7.06
C PRO A 106 15.38 3.99 -6.30
N CYS A 107 14.76 5.15 -6.50
CA CYS A 107 15.09 6.41 -5.85
C CYS A 107 14.11 6.75 -4.71
N TRP A 108 13.24 5.81 -4.32
CA TRP A 108 12.33 6.05 -3.21
C TRP A 108 13.10 6.25 -1.91
N VAL A 109 12.82 7.38 -1.26
CA VAL A 109 13.30 7.73 0.07
C VAL A 109 12.05 8.12 0.86
N SER A 110 11.81 7.44 2.00
CA SER A 110 10.64 7.70 2.82
C SER A 110 10.62 9.16 3.30
N THR A 111 9.49 9.84 3.10
CA THR A 111 9.34 11.26 3.43
C THR A 111 9.10 11.50 4.93
N SER A 112 9.01 10.43 5.73
CA SER A 112 8.57 10.41 7.13
C SER A 112 9.66 10.67 8.17
N CYS A 113 10.93 10.80 7.78
CA CYS A 113 12.02 11.12 8.70
C CYS A 113 12.73 12.40 8.25
N THR A 114 12.28 13.57 8.72
CA THR A 114 13.12 14.77 8.74
C THR A 114 12.98 15.52 10.06
N ASP A 115 13.68 15.03 11.08
CA ASP A 115 14.56 15.91 11.85
C ASP A 115 15.99 15.63 11.36
N GLY A 116 16.47 16.44 10.41
CA GLY A 116 17.89 16.47 10.01
C GLY A 116 18.25 15.84 8.64
N GLU A 117 18.69 16.71 7.75
CA GLU A 117 19.72 16.50 6.71
C GLU A 117 19.49 15.44 5.61
N VAL A 118 18.93 15.92 4.50
CA VAL A 118 18.90 15.25 3.20
C VAL A 118 20.32 15.20 2.61
N THR A 119 21.03 14.08 2.79
CA THR A 119 22.24 13.79 2.00
C THR A 119 22.11 12.41 1.36
N GLY A 120 21.64 12.36 0.11
CA GLY A 120 21.46 11.07 -0.54
C GLY A 120 20.91 11.05 -1.97
N CYS A 121 21.14 12.08 -2.78
CA CYS A 121 21.07 11.92 -4.24
C CYS A 121 22.36 12.47 -4.84
N LEU A 122 23.25 11.58 -5.30
CA LEU A 122 24.32 11.98 -6.21
C LEU A 122 23.66 12.65 -7.41
N ASN A 123 23.89 13.95 -7.55
CA ASN A 123 23.36 14.86 -8.57
C ASN A 123 21.95 15.44 -8.36
N GLY A 124 21.51 15.70 -7.14
CA GLY A 124 20.67 16.89 -6.80
C GLY A 124 19.40 17.19 -7.64
N ILE A 125 18.93 16.27 -8.47
CA ILE A 125 17.76 16.41 -9.32
C ILE A 125 16.80 15.35 -8.83
N ARG A 126 15.96 15.73 -7.85
CA ARG A 126 14.74 14.99 -7.58
C ARG A 126 13.90 15.08 -8.86
N PRO A 127 13.53 13.97 -9.50
CA PRO A 127 12.80 14.03 -10.75
C PRO A 127 11.53 14.88 -10.56
N PRO A 128 11.17 15.73 -11.53
CA PRO A 128 10.07 16.70 -11.43
C PRO A 128 8.67 16.05 -11.32
N ASP A 129 8.59 14.73 -11.19
CA ASP A 129 7.35 13.96 -11.13
C ASP A 129 6.76 13.82 -9.71
N THR A 130 7.46 14.25 -8.66
CA THR A 130 6.95 14.12 -7.28
C THR A 130 5.70 14.99 -7.03
N LEU A 131 5.66 16.22 -7.58
CA LEU A 131 4.52 17.13 -7.39
C LEU A 131 3.32 16.78 -8.29
N ALA A 132 3.53 16.07 -9.41
CA ALA A 132 2.47 15.70 -10.34
C ALA A 132 1.67 14.46 -9.89
N ARG A 133 2.17 13.68 -8.92
CA ARG A 133 1.59 12.39 -8.52
C ARG A 133 0.66 12.44 -7.31
N ILE A 134 0.62 13.57 -6.60
CA ILE A 134 -0.34 13.80 -5.49
C ILE A 134 -1.80 13.80 -6.00
N ALA A 135 -2.03 14.03 -7.30
CA ALA A 135 -3.35 14.35 -7.85
C ALA A 135 -4.14 13.20 -8.48
N ALA A 136 -3.65 11.96 -8.52
CA ALA A 136 -4.43 10.81 -9.00
C ALA A 136 -3.84 9.56 -8.36
N VAL A 137 -4.58 8.69 -7.66
CA VAL A 137 -5.82 8.05 -8.11
C VAL A 137 -6.70 7.77 -6.88
N ALA A 138 -7.54 8.74 -6.54
CA ALA A 138 -8.82 8.41 -5.95
C ALA A 138 -9.67 7.83 -7.08
N LYS A 139 -10.26 6.64 -6.83
CA LYS A 139 -11.30 5.97 -7.62
C LYS A 139 -10.82 4.90 -8.60
N ALA A 140 -10.77 3.66 -8.11
CA ALA A 140 -11.43 2.51 -8.72
C ALA A 140 -11.37 1.32 -7.73
N MET A 141 -12.31 1.27 -6.79
CA MET A 141 -12.70 -0.02 -6.22
C MET A 141 -13.84 -0.54 -7.09
N ASN A 142 -13.60 -1.59 -7.85
CA ASN A 142 -14.67 -2.31 -8.53
C ASN A 142 -15.58 -2.95 -7.47
N GLU A 143 -16.90 -2.87 -7.63
CA GLU A 143 -17.86 -3.40 -6.65
C GLU A 143 -17.75 -4.92 -6.46
N ASP A 144 -17.18 -5.60 -7.46
CA ASP A 144 -16.76 -6.99 -7.40
C ASP A 144 -15.23 -7.05 -7.30
N SER A 145 -14.70 -7.02 -6.08
CA SER A 145 -13.28 -7.22 -5.81
C SER A 145 -13.00 -8.71 -5.63
N ILE A 146 -12.41 -9.33 -6.66
CA ILE A 146 -11.78 -10.65 -6.57
C ILE A 146 -10.42 -10.42 -5.92
N ILE A 147 -10.14 -11.11 -4.83
CA ILE A 147 -8.83 -11.09 -4.17
C ILE A 147 -8.39 -12.54 -4.00
N PHE A 148 -7.39 -12.95 -4.77
CA PHE A 148 -6.88 -14.32 -4.92
C PHE A 148 -7.75 -15.22 -5.80
#